data_AF-A0A072UUR2-F1
#
_entry.id   AF-A0A072UUR2-F1
#
_cell.length_a   1.000
_cell.length_b   1.000
_cell.length_c   1.000
_cell.angle_alpha   90.00
_cell.angle_beta   90.00
_cell.angle_gamma   90.00
#
_symmetry.space_group_name_H-M   'P 1'
#
loop_
_entity.id
_entity.type
_entity.pdbx_description
1 polymer ?
#
loop_
_entity_poly.entity_id
_entity_poly.type
_entity_poly.pdbx_seq_one_letter_code
_entity_poly.pdbx_strand_id
1 'polypeptide(L)'
;MGDQGSVVVVSSTKEGINKTLTSQSSIPTLPFKLVEEILLRLPVKQLFRLKRVCKSWNSLISNHNFAKKHILNHPLLPRGQNVTQVPLYFD
;
A
#
# COMPACT_ATOMS: atom_id res chain seq x y z
N MET A 1 -5.88 51.39 -18.58
CA MET A 1 -6.96 50.52 -18.09
C MET A 1 -6.36 49.27 -17.45
N GLY A 2 -6.58 49.07 -16.15
CA GLY A 2 -6.37 47.78 -15.49
C GLY A 2 -5.16 47.67 -14.56
N ASP A 3 -5.08 48.54 -13.55
CA ASP A 3 -4.33 48.26 -12.33
C ASP A 3 -5.18 47.32 -11.46
N GLN A 4 -4.66 46.15 -11.09
CA GLN A 4 -5.16 45.36 -9.96
C GLN A 4 -3.97 44.70 -9.27
N GLY A 5 -3.42 45.41 -8.29
CA GLY A 5 -2.66 44.80 -7.22
C GLY A 5 -3.52 43.78 -6.48
N SER A 6 -2.92 42.63 -6.17
CA SER A 6 -3.47 41.70 -5.19
C SER A 6 -2.38 41.37 -4.18
N VAL A 7 -2.57 42.01 -3.03
CA VAL A 7 -2.03 41.74 -1.69
C VAL A 7 -1.17 40.48 -1.53
N VAL A 8 0.08 40.75 -1.17
CA VAL A 8 1.00 39.83 -0.50
C VAL A 8 0.36 39.26 0.77
N VAL A 9 0.16 37.94 0.82
CA VAL A 9 0.16 37.22 2.09
C VAL A 9 1.56 36.60 2.23
N VAL A 10 2.49 37.38 2.78
CA VAL A 10 3.78 36.86 3.24
C VAL A 10 3.52 36.13 4.56
N SER A 11 3.21 34.84 4.48
CA SER A 11 3.25 33.94 5.62
C SER A 11 4.68 33.42 5.76
N SER A 12 5.43 34.05 6.65
CA SER A 12 6.78 33.63 7.02
C SER A 12 6.71 32.34 7.84
N THR A 13 7.06 31.22 7.23
CA THR A 13 7.54 30.04 7.97
C THR A 13 8.75 29.48 7.23
N LYS A 14 9.91 29.65 7.87
CA LYS A 14 11.20 29.05 7.53
C LYS A 14 11.09 27.51 7.63
N GLU A 15 11.35 26.80 6.54
CA GLU A 15 12.18 25.57 6.44
C GLU A 15 12.00 24.87 5.10
N GLY A 16 13.12 24.52 4.46
CA GLY A 16 13.21 23.41 3.51
C GLY A 16 12.73 23.65 2.08
N ILE A 17 13.67 23.78 1.15
CA ILE A 17 13.40 23.70 -0.29
C ILE A 17 13.01 22.24 -0.63
N ASN A 18 11.73 21.95 -0.77
CA ASN A 18 11.24 20.84 -1.60
C ASN A 18 10.05 21.29 -2.45
N LYS A 19 10.30 22.31 -3.29
CA LYS A 19 9.40 22.67 -4.40
C LYS A 19 9.52 21.60 -5.49
N THR A 20 8.78 20.50 -5.33
CA THR A 20 8.60 19.50 -6.37
C THR A 20 7.77 20.11 -7.49
N LEU A 21 8.42 20.57 -8.56
CA LEU A 21 7.77 20.91 -9.83
C LEU A 21 7.33 19.60 -10.51
N THR A 22 6.20 19.03 -10.10
CA THR A 22 5.52 17.97 -10.85
C THR A 22 4.56 18.63 -11.83
N SER A 23 4.89 18.54 -13.12
CA SER A 23 3.90 18.63 -14.19
C SER A 23 2.72 17.73 -13.82
N GLN A 24 1.52 18.30 -13.71
CA GLN A 24 0.34 17.61 -13.20
C GLN A 24 -0.19 16.60 -14.22
N SER A 25 0.50 15.49 -14.42
CA SER A 25 -0.15 14.23 -14.77
C SER A 25 -0.58 13.59 -13.45
N SER A 26 -1.77 13.91 -12.96
CA SER A 26 -2.32 13.29 -11.76
C SER A 26 -2.55 11.80 -12.05
N ILE A 27 -1.63 10.94 -11.64
CA ILE A 27 -1.84 9.50 -11.68
C ILE A 27 -3.02 9.22 -10.73
N PRO A 28 -4.11 8.59 -11.20
CA PRO A 28 -5.21 8.25 -10.33
C PRO A 28 -4.72 7.28 -9.24
N THR A 29 -4.90 7.67 -7.98
CA THR A 29 -4.48 6.88 -6.82
C THR A 29 -5.57 5.87 -6.43
N LEU A 30 -5.21 4.60 -6.31
CA LEU A 30 -6.13 3.57 -5.83
C LEU A 30 -6.36 3.71 -4.31
N PRO A 31 -7.61 3.73 -3.82
CA PRO A 31 -7.91 3.72 -2.39
C PRO A 31 -7.27 2.54 -1.64
N PHE A 32 -6.79 2.80 -0.42
CA PHE A 32 -6.05 1.81 0.38
C PHE A 32 -6.85 0.53 0.68
N LYS A 33 -8.17 0.66 0.91
CA LYS A 33 -9.06 -0.49 1.11
C LYS A 33 -9.06 -1.46 -0.08
N LEU A 34 -9.03 -0.91 -1.30
CA LEU A 34 -8.98 -1.74 -2.51
C LEU A 34 -7.62 -2.42 -2.68
N VAL A 35 -6.53 -1.75 -2.29
CA VAL A 35 -5.21 -2.39 -2.23
C VAL A 35 -5.24 -3.60 -1.30
N GLU A 36 -5.82 -3.46 -0.10
CA GLU A 36 -5.98 -4.59 0.84
C GLU A 36 -6.76 -5.75 0.21
N GLU A 37 -7.90 -5.48 -0.42
CA GLU A 37 -8.72 -6.51 -1.08
C GLU A 37 -7.98 -7.21 -2.23
N ILE A 38 -7.18 -6.48 -3.01
CA ILE A 38 -6.35 -7.06 -4.07
C ILE A 38 -5.28 -7.97 -3.45
N LEU A 39 -4.56 -7.50 -2.44
CA LEU A 39 -3.52 -8.28 -1.77
C LEU A 39 -4.10 -9.54 -1.12
N LEU A 40 -5.30 -9.46 -0.51
CA LEU A 40 -5.97 -10.63 0.09
C LEU A 40 -6.26 -11.76 -0.90
N ARG A 41 -6.37 -11.47 -2.20
CA ARG A 41 -6.59 -12.47 -3.25
C ARG A 41 -5.31 -13.16 -3.72
N LEU A 42 -4.13 -12.65 -3.33
CA LEU A 42 -2.85 -13.17 -3.79
C LEU A 42 -2.37 -14.36 -2.94
N PRO A 43 -1.68 -15.35 -3.53
CA PRO A 43 -1.00 -16.39 -2.77
C PRO A 43 0.12 -15.82 -1.87
N VAL A 44 0.37 -16.50 -0.74
CA VAL A 44 1.37 -16.07 0.27
C VAL A 44 2.76 -15.82 -0.33
N LYS A 45 3.20 -16.67 -1.27
CA LYS A 45 4.50 -16.52 -1.95
C LYS A 45 4.64 -15.17 -2.67
N GLN A 46 3.56 -14.68 -3.27
CA GLN A 46 3.56 -13.36 -3.94
C GLN A 46 3.54 -12.24 -2.91
N LEU A 47 2.73 -12.36 -1.86
CA LEU A 47 2.65 -11.37 -0.78
C LEU A 47 4.02 -11.12 -0.14
N PHE A 48 4.83 -12.16 0.07
CA PHE A 48 6.16 -12.01 0.64
C PHE A 48 7.08 -11.13 -0.21
N ARG A 49 7.00 -11.25 -1.55
CA ARG A 49 7.76 -10.40 -2.48
C ARG A 49 7.25 -8.96 -2.44
N LEU A 50 5.93 -8.79 -2.29
CA LEU A 50 5.26 -7.49 -2.27
C LEU A 50 5.56 -6.64 -1.02
N LYS A 51 5.99 -7.26 0.08
CA LYS A 51 6.51 -6.54 1.25
C LYS A 51 7.67 -5.60 0.91
N ARG A 52 8.40 -5.86 -0.18
CA ARG A 52 9.56 -5.05 -0.61
C ARG A 52 9.19 -3.82 -1.44
N VAL A 53 7.94 -3.66 -1.86
CA VAL A 53 7.51 -2.57 -2.77
C VAL A 53 7.53 -1.22 -2.07
N CYS A 54 6.90 -1.11 -0.90
CA CYS A 54 6.89 0.10 -0.10
C CYS A 54 6.58 -0.20 1.38
N LYS A 55 6.85 0.78 2.26
CA LYS A 55 6.59 0.67 3.70
C LYS A 55 5.12 0.39 4.00
N SER A 56 4.20 1.02 3.28
CA SER A 56 2.75 0.83 3.47
C SER A 56 2.30 -0.59 3.17
N TRP A 57 2.84 -1.21 2.12
CA TRP A 57 2.53 -2.60 1.75
C TRP A 57 3.15 -3.57 2.77
N ASN A 58 4.39 -3.34 3.21
CA ASN A 58 5.00 -4.13 4.26
C ASN A 58 4.17 -4.11 5.55
N SER A 59 3.73 -2.92 5.97
CA SER A 59 2.91 -2.74 7.17
C SER A 59 1.55 -3.42 7.05
N LEU A 60 0.91 -3.33 5.88
CA LEU A 60 -0.38 -3.97 5.62
C LEU A 60 -0.27 -5.49 5.66
N ILE A 61 0.71 -6.06 4.96
CA ILE A 61 0.90 -7.51 4.84
C ILE A 61 1.35 -8.12 6.17
N SER A 62 2.10 -7.38 7.00
CA SER A 62 2.55 -7.85 8.33
C SER A 62 1.49 -7.69 9.42
N ASN A 63 0.33 -7.10 9.13
CA ASN A 63 -0.73 -6.88 10.11
C ASN A 63 -1.46 -8.19 10.44
N HIS A 64 -1.70 -8.46 11.73
CA HIS A 64 -2.43 -9.65 12.18
C HIS A 64 -3.86 -9.74 11.59
N ASN A 65 -4.58 -8.63 11.49
CA ASN A 65 -5.92 -8.61 10.90
C ASN A 65 -5.88 -8.98 9.42
N PHE A 66 -4.85 -8.55 8.69
CA PHE A 66 -4.64 -8.93 7.31
C PHE A 66 -4.38 -10.44 7.19
N ALA A 67 -3.50 -11.00 8.02
CA ALA A 67 -3.22 -12.43 8.05
C ALA A 67 -4.48 -13.26 8.35
N LYS A 68 -5.29 -12.85 9.33
CA LYS A 68 -6.57 -13.51 9.65
C LYS A 68 -7.52 -13.51 8.46
N LYS A 69 -7.71 -12.36 7.80
CA LYS A 69 -8.55 -12.26 6.58
C LYS A 69 -8.00 -13.13 5.45
N HIS A 70 -6.68 -13.17 5.30
CA HIS A 70 -6.02 -13.95 4.25
C HIS A 70 -6.26 -15.46 4.43
N ILE A 71 -6.12 -15.97 5.65
CA ILE A 71 -6.41 -17.39 5.99
C ILE A 71 -7.89 -17.73 5.75
N LEU A 72 -8.81 -16.84 6.10
CA LEU A 72 -10.25 -17.05 5.85
C LEU A 72 -10.58 -17.09 4.36
N ASN A 73 -9.91 -16.26 3.54
CA ASN A 73 -10.13 -16.17 2.10
C ASN A 73 -9.43 -17.28 1.31
N HIS A 74 -8.35 -17.83 1.86
CA HIS A 74 -7.65 -19.00 1.33
C HIS A 74 -7.65 -20.10 2.39
N PRO A 75 -8.79 -20.78 2.57
CA PRO A 75 -8.85 -21.94 3.45
C PRO A 75 -7.73 -22.88 3.05
N LEU A 76 -6.94 -23.30 4.03
CA LEU A 76 -5.92 -24.32 3.84
C LEU A 76 -6.63 -25.54 3.23
N LEU A 77 -6.35 -25.80 1.95
CA LEU A 77 -6.68 -26.98 1.13
C LEU A 77 -7.89 -26.88 0.14
N PRO A 78 -7.65 -27.15 -1.17
CA PRO A 78 -8.52 -28.02 -1.95
C PRO A 78 -8.41 -29.46 -1.41
N ARG A 79 -9.57 -30.07 -1.16
CA ARG A 79 -9.76 -31.48 -0.87
C ARG A 79 -9.02 -32.32 -1.93
N GLY A 80 -7.88 -32.93 -1.60
CA GLY A 80 -7.31 -34.03 -2.41
C GLY A 80 -5.89 -33.90 -3.00
N GLN A 81 -4.94 -33.16 -2.42
CA GLN A 81 -3.52 -33.36 -2.75
C GLN A 81 -2.68 -33.65 -1.51
N ASN A 82 -2.06 -34.83 -1.54
CA ASN A 82 -1.21 -35.40 -0.51
C ASN A 82 0.26 -35.02 -0.77
N VAL A 83 1.03 -35.05 0.32
CA VAL A 83 2.49 -34.98 0.43
C VAL A 83 3.14 -33.58 0.32
N THR A 84 3.76 -33.18 1.44
CA THR A 84 4.66 -32.03 1.68
C THR A 84 4.06 -30.62 1.70
N GLN A 85 3.38 -30.28 2.79
CA GLN A 85 3.53 -28.93 3.36
C GLN A 85 3.77 -29.01 4.86
N VAL A 86 5.04 -28.99 5.23
CA VAL A 86 5.45 -28.58 6.58
C VAL A 86 4.94 -27.15 6.78
N PRO A 87 4.23 -26.82 7.87
CA PRO A 87 3.85 -25.45 8.15
C PRO A 87 5.13 -24.66 8.50
N LEU A 88 5.78 -24.08 7.50
CA LEU A 88 6.70 -22.98 7.74
C LEU A 88 5.84 -21.73 7.96
N TYR A 89 5.16 -21.69 9.11
CA TYR A 89 4.90 -20.41 9.75
C TYR A 89 6.28 -19.85 10.08
N PHE A 90 6.63 -18.75 9.41
CA PHE A 90 7.93 -18.10 9.50
C PHE A 90 8.23 -17.70 10.96
N ASP A 91 9.40 -18.16 11.42
CA ASP A 91 10.20 -17.65 12.55
C ASP A 91 10.40 -16.12 12.46
#